data_AF-A0A3N0V910-F1
#
_entry.id   AF-A0A3N0V910-F1
#
_cell.length_a   1.000
_cell.length_b   1.000
_cell.length_c   1.000
_cell.angle_alpha   90.00
_cell.angle_beta   90.00
_cell.angle_gamma   90.00
#
_symmetry.space_group_name_H-M   'P 1'
#
loop_
_entity.id
_entity.type
_entity.pdbx_description
1 polymer ?
#
loop_
_entity_poly.entity_id
_entity_poly.type
_entity_poly.pdbx_seq_one_letter_code
_entity_poly.pdbx_strand_id
1 'polypeptide(L)'
;MDLKSAVTMAALGLRADGRRHEHLRRIPQAALEECCNRLVSRLEAIDRIASFDQLLDFIETVVGRPHEDEDRVHGVNEMYYYDAACAIANQLGLDIDAVYLHRGTREGAINLGLDGRLRSLKVSTLPEPLQQLAPGEVEDFLCVYKDEMRRFRARP
;
A
#
# COMPACT_ATOMS: atom_id res chain seq x y z
N MET A 1 -17.06 -0.97 -13.03
CA MET A 1 -16.05 -2.03 -13.25
C MET A 1 -16.44 -3.21 -12.37
N ASP A 2 -16.33 -4.45 -12.83
CA ASP A 2 -16.58 -5.62 -11.98
C ASP A 2 -15.37 -5.94 -11.08
N LEU A 3 -15.59 -6.71 -10.00
CA LEU A 3 -14.55 -7.02 -9.02
C LEU A 3 -13.33 -7.71 -9.63
N LYS A 4 -13.52 -8.66 -10.57
CA LYS A 4 -12.41 -9.37 -11.21
C LYS A 4 -11.54 -8.41 -12.01
N SER A 5 -12.15 -7.52 -12.78
CA SER A 5 -11.44 -6.49 -13.53
C SER A 5 -10.67 -5.55 -12.61
N ALA A 6 -11.28 -5.12 -11.51
CA ALA A 6 -10.63 -4.24 -10.53
C ALA A 6 -9.44 -4.92 -9.85
N VAL A 7 -9.59 -6.16 -9.38
CA VAL A 7 -8.49 -6.94 -8.78
C VAL A 7 -7.38 -7.20 -9.80
N THR A 8 -7.72 -7.49 -11.06
CA THR A 8 -6.74 -7.67 -12.14
C THR A 8 -5.93 -6.38 -12.36
N MET A 9 -6.61 -5.23 -12.47
CA MET A 9 -5.93 -3.95 -12.65
C MET A 9 -5.06 -3.58 -11.45
N ALA A 10 -5.57 -3.76 -10.23
CA ALA A 10 -4.83 -3.52 -9.00
C ALA A 10 -3.57 -4.38 -8.92
N ALA A 11 -3.71 -5.69 -9.12
CA ALA A 11 -2.60 -6.64 -9.02
C ALA A 11 -1.50 -6.40 -10.07
N LEU A 12 -1.87 -5.95 -11.27
CA LEU A 12 -0.94 -5.60 -12.34
C LEU A 12 -0.41 -4.16 -12.23
N GLY A 13 -0.92 -3.39 -11.27
CA GLY A 13 -0.54 -1.99 -11.08
C GLY A 13 -0.94 -1.09 -12.24
N LEU A 14 -2.07 -1.37 -12.90
CA LEU A 14 -2.53 -0.64 -14.09
C LEU A 14 -3.37 0.57 -13.71
N ARG A 15 -3.03 1.70 -14.33
CA ARG A 15 -3.82 2.93 -14.31
C ARG A 15 -4.94 2.86 -15.36
N ALA A 16 -5.86 3.83 -15.30
CA ALA A 16 -6.94 3.97 -16.27
C ALA A 16 -6.45 4.14 -17.74
N ASP A 17 -5.22 4.63 -17.93
CA ASP A 17 -4.58 4.77 -19.26
C ASP A 17 -3.85 3.50 -19.73
N GLY A 18 -3.95 2.40 -18.98
CA GLY A 18 -3.30 1.12 -19.25
C GLY A 18 -1.80 1.10 -18.94
N ARG A 19 -1.23 2.20 -18.42
CA ARG A 19 0.18 2.24 -17.99
C ARG A 19 0.33 1.75 -16.56
N ARG A 20 1.51 1.23 -16.24
CA ARG A 20 1.83 0.86 -14.85
C ARG A 20 2.12 2.06 -13.98
N HIS A 21 1.67 2.00 -12.72
CA HIS A 21 2.09 2.88 -11.65
C HIS A 21 3.63 2.91 -11.56
N GLU A 22 4.19 4.10 -11.36
CA GLU A 22 5.63 4.33 -11.36
C GLU A 22 6.35 3.46 -10.33
N HIS A 23 5.76 3.33 -9.14
CA HIS A 23 6.22 2.49 -8.04
C HIS A 23 6.35 1.01 -8.41
N LEU A 24 5.54 0.52 -9.35
CA LEU A 24 5.46 -0.89 -9.73
C LEU A 24 6.24 -1.20 -11.03
N ARG A 25 6.81 -0.19 -11.70
CA ARG A 25 7.58 -0.38 -12.95
C ARG A 25 8.81 -1.26 -12.79
N ARG A 26 9.40 -1.28 -11.60
CA ARG A 26 10.61 -2.09 -11.31
C ARG A 26 10.29 -3.54 -10.99
N ILE A 27 9.02 -3.88 -10.76
CA ILE A 27 8.60 -5.24 -10.47
C ILE A 27 8.51 -6.01 -11.79
N PRO A 28 9.17 -7.18 -11.91
CA PRO A 28 9.09 -7.99 -13.12
C PRO A 28 7.63 -8.32 -13.48
N GLN A 29 7.31 -8.29 -14.77
CA GLN A 29 5.94 -8.58 -15.23
C GLN A 29 5.44 -9.95 -14.77
N ALA A 30 6.30 -10.97 -14.82
CA ALA A 30 5.96 -12.32 -14.36
C ALA A 30 5.56 -12.36 -12.87
N ALA A 31 6.18 -11.53 -12.03
CA ALA A 31 5.82 -11.43 -10.62
C ALA A 31 4.43 -10.79 -10.44
N LEU A 32 4.12 -9.73 -11.21
CA LEU A 32 2.80 -9.10 -11.18
C LEU A 32 1.70 -10.03 -11.70
N GLU A 33 1.98 -10.79 -12.76
CA GLU A 33 1.06 -11.80 -13.30
C GLU A 33 0.80 -12.91 -12.29
N GLU A 34 1.83 -13.38 -11.59
CA GLU A 34 1.68 -14.36 -10.52
C GLU A 34 0.82 -13.82 -9.37
N CYS A 35 1.06 -12.59 -8.91
CA CYS A 35 0.23 -11.96 -7.89
C CYS A 35 -1.23 -11.83 -8.35
N CYS A 36 -1.44 -11.42 -9.61
CA CYS A 36 -2.77 -11.34 -10.22
C CYS A 36 -3.48 -12.70 -10.22
N ASN A 37 -2.80 -13.77 -10.64
CA ASN A 37 -3.37 -15.12 -10.63
C ASN A 37 -3.76 -15.57 -9.22
N ARG A 38 -2.90 -15.31 -8.22
CA ARG A 38 -3.16 -15.64 -6.82
C ARG A 38 -4.37 -14.88 -6.25
N LEU A 39 -4.52 -13.60 -6.56
CA LEU A 39 -5.65 -12.80 -6.08
C LEU A 39 -6.96 -13.10 -6.82
N VAL A 40 -6.93 -13.22 -8.15
CA VAL A 40 -8.11 -13.52 -8.98
C VAL A 40 -8.66 -14.92 -8.70
N SER A 41 -7.84 -15.88 -8.29
CA SER A 41 -8.33 -17.21 -7.85
C SER A 41 -9.06 -17.18 -6.52
N ARG A 42 -9.11 -16.03 -5.82
CA ARG A 42 -9.70 -15.87 -4.48
C ARG A 42 -10.70 -14.71 -4.40
N LEU A 43 -11.34 -14.37 -5.52
CA LEU A 43 -12.31 -13.26 -5.59
C LEU A 43 -13.44 -13.37 -4.56
N GLU A 44 -13.97 -14.57 -4.32
CA GLU A 44 -15.03 -14.77 -3.32
C GLU A 44 -14.57 -14.44 -1.89
N ALA A 45 -13.30 -14.64 -1.58
CA ALA A 45 -12.76 -14.27 -0.27
C ALA A 45 -12.62 -12.75 -0.19
N ILE A 46 -12.10 -12.12 -1.25
CA ILE A 46 -11.94 -10.66 -1.36
C ILE A 46 -13.29 -9.93 -1.20
N ASP A 47 -14.35 -10.43 -1.86
CA ASP A 47 -15.69 -9.84 -1.83
C ASP A 47 -16.33 -9.83 -0.43
N ARG A 48 -15.85 -10.67 0.49
CA ARG A 48 -16.35 -10.79 1.87
C ARG A 48 -15.55 -9.96 2.89
N ILE A 49 -14.48 -9.31 2.45
CA ILE A 49 -13.62 -8.52 3.34
C ILE A 49 -14.33 -7.24 3.77
N ALA A 50 -14.29 -6.93 5.06
CA ALA A 50 -15.08 -5.84 5.66
C ALA A 50 -14.24 -4.66 6.16
N SER A 51 -12.91 -4.74 6.07
CA SER A 51 -12.02 -3.63 6.44
C SER A 51 -10.74 -3.61 5.63
N PHE A 52 -10.11 -2.44 5.56
CA PHE A 52 -8.83 -2.28 4.88
C PHE A 52 -7.72 -3.13 5.52
N ASP A 53 -7.66 -3.20 6.86
CA ASP A 53 -6.71 -4.08 7.58
C ASP A 53 -6.82 -5.53 7.14
N GLN A 54 -8.05 -6.06 7.08
CA GLN A 54 -8.31 -7.43 6.64
C GLN A 54 -7.89 -7.64 5.18
N LEU A 55 -8.11 -6.63 4.32
CA LEU A 55 -7.72 -6.68 2.92
C LEU A 55 -6.20 -6.71 2.76
N LEU A 56 -5.50 -5.83 3.45
CA LEU A 56 -4.05 -5.75 3.41
C LEU A 56 -3.41 -7.05 3.94
N ASP A 57 -3.87 -7.55 5.08
CA ASP A 57 -3.43 -8.82 5.64
C ASP A 57 -3.70 -10.00 4.70
N PHE A 58 -4.88 -10.01 4.07
CA PHE A 58 -5.24 -11.05 3.10
C PHE A 58 -4.30 -11.04 1.89
N ILE A 59 -4.01 -9.86 1.32
CA ILE A 59 -3.11 -9.72 0.18
C ILE A 59 -1.70 -10.17 0.56
N GLU A 60 -1.18 -9.73 1.72
CA GLU A 60 0.12 -10.15 2.25
C GLU A 60 0.20 -11.68 2.37
N THR A 61 -0.83 -12.33 2.91
CA THR A 61 -0.88 -13.80 3.05
C THR A 61 -0.98 -14.52 1.70
N VAL A 62 -1.80 -14.02 0.76
CA VAL A 62 -2.01 -14.67 -0.53
C VAL A 62 -0.79 -14.57 -1.44
N VAL A 63 -0.14 -13.40 -1.45
CA VAL A 63 1.06 -13.16 -2.28
C VAL A 63 2.32 -13.67 -1.57
N GLY A 64 2.28 -13.80 -0.24
CA GLY A 64 3.36 -14.25 0.62
C GLY A 64 4.14 -13.07 1.20
N ARG A 65 4.38 -13.08 2.51
CA ARG A 65 5.11 -12.06 3.26
C ARG A 65 6.62 -12.17 2.96
N PRO A 66 7.31 -11.03 2.73
CA PRO A 66 8.74 -11.04 2.49
C PRO A 66 9.49 -11.66 3.68
N HIS A 67 10.47 -12.52 3.40
CA HIS A 67 11.34 -13.17 4.41
C HIS A 67 10.68 -14.17 5.36
N GLU A 68 9.36 -14.32 5.32
CA GLU A 68 8.61 -15.28 6.15
C GLU A 68 8.19 -16.51 5.33
N ASP A 69 7.65 -16.27 4.12
CA ASP A 69 7.09 -17.35 3.30
C ASP A 69 8.09 -17.86 2.25
N GLU A 70 8.25 -19.18 2.17
CA GLU A 70 9.05 -19.86 1.15
C GLU A 70 8.41 -19.76 -0.24
N ASP A 71 7.09 -19.83 -0.32
CA ASP A 71 6.29 -19.71 -1.57
C ASP A 71 5.82 -18.27 -1.82
N ARG A 72 6.64 -17.27 -1.47
CA ARG A 72 6.31 -15.88 -1.78
C ARG A 72 6.58 -15.54 -3.25
N VAL A 73 5.86 -14.56 -3.76
CA VAL A 73 6.24 -13.94 -5.04
C VAL A 73 7.48 -13.07 -4.83
N HIS A 74 8.55 -13.34 -5.57
CA HIS A 74 9.79 -12.57 -5.46
C HIS A 74 9.70 -11.21 -6.17
N GLY A 75 10.27 -10.17 -5.55
CA GLY A 75 10.34 -8.82 -6.11
C GLY A 75 9.17 -7.90 -5.76
N VAL A 76 8.17 -8.42 -5.04
CA VAL A 76 7.11 -7.62 -4.38
C VAL A 76 7.47 -7.35 -2.91
N ASN A 77 6.94 -6.25 -2.38
CA ASN A 77 7.24 -5.74 -1.04
C ASN A 77 6.04 -4.99 -0.46
N GLU A 78 6.20 -4.41 0.73
CA GLU A 78 5.15 -3.62 1.43
C GLU A 78 4.43 -2.61 0.54
N MET A 79 5.15 -1.93 -0.37
CA MET A 79 4.56 -0.93 -1.27
C MET A 79 3.61 -1.57 -2.27
N TYR A 80 3.93 -2.77 -2.77
CA TYR A 80 3.03 -3.50 -3.66
C TYR A 80 1.73 -3.90 -2.95
N TYR A 81 1.83 -4.46 -1.74
CA TYR A 81 0.65 -4.90 -0.99
C TYR A 81 -0.27 -3.72 -0.69
N TYR A 82 0.32 -2.58 -0.29
CA TYR A 82 -0.43 -1.36 -0.02
C TYR A 82 -1.10 -0.79 -1.28
N ASP A 83 -0.37 -0.62 -2.38
CA ASP A 83 -0.93 -0.10 -3.65
C ASP A 83 -2.10 -0.98 -4.15
N ALA A 84 -1.94 -2.31 -4.09
CA ALA A 84 -2.99 -3.26 -4.48
C ALA A 84 -4.20 -3.19 -3.52
N ALA A 85 -3.95 -3.12 -2.21
CA ALA A 85 -5.01 -2.99 -1.20
C ALA A 85 -5.81 -1.71 -1.39
N CYS A 86 -5.16 -0.56 -1.60
CA CYS A 86 -5.82 0.73 -1.86
C CYS A 86 -6.73 0.68 -3.08
N ALA A 87 -6.24 0.11 -4.19
CA ALA A 87 -7.01 0.00 -5.41
C ALA A 87 -8.24 -0.92 -5.24
N ILE A 88 -8.08 -2.05 -4.55
CA ILE A 88 -9.18 -3.00 -4.30
C ILE A 88 -10.17 -2.43 -3.26
N ALA A 89 -9.68 -1.79 -2.19
CA ALA A 89 -10.50 -1.15 -1.16
C ALA A 89 -11.42 -0.09 -1.76
N ASN A 90 -10.91 0.75 -2.67
CA ASN A 90 -11.70 1.73 -3.39
C ASN A 90 -12.83 1.09 -4.22
N GLN A 91 -12.60 -0.10 -4.79
CA GLN A 91 -13.65 -0.84 -5.50
C GLN A 91 -14.69 -1.47 -4.55
N LEU A 92 -14.26 -1.92 -3.36
CA LEU A 92 -15.13 -2.51 -2.34
C LEU A 92 -15.84 -1.47 -1.47
N GLY A 93 -15.48 -0.19 -1.58
CA GLY A 93 -16.00 0.89 -0.74
C GLY A 93 -15.53 0.77 0.71
N LEU A 94 -14.33 0.24 0.93
CA LEU A 94 -13.73 0.13 2.26
C LEU A 94 -13.05 1.44 2.63
N ASP A 95 -13.35 1.93 3.83
CA ASP A 95 -12.68 3.10 4.39
C ASP A 95 -11.23 2.78 4.76
N ILE A 96 -10.34 3.70 4.42
CA ILE A 96 -8.95 3.73 4.88
C ILE A 96 -8.91 4.81 5.95
N ASP A 97 -8.73 4.43 7.22
CA ASP A 97 -8.82 5.33 8.38
C ASP A 97 -7.45 5.60 9.06
N ALA A 98 -6.40 4.96 8.56
CA ALA A 98 -5.05 5.05 9.07
C ALA A 98 -4.03 5.13 7.92
N VAL A 99 -2.87 5.71 8.23
CA VAL A 99 -1.75 5.86 7.31
C VAL A 99 -0.85 4.64 7.48
N TYR A 100 -0.85 3.72 6.51
CA TYR A 100 -0.03 2.51 6.59
C TYR A 100 1.41 2.80 6.20
N LEU A 101 2.33 2.33 7.03
CA LEU A 101 3.76 2.58 6.87
C LEU A 101 4.40 1.46 6.05
N HIS A 102 4.87 1.80 4.86
CA HIS A 102 5.83 1.04 4.06
C HIS A 102 7.18 1.77 4.10
N ARG A 103 8.23 1.21 3.49
CA ARG A 103 9.60 1.80 3.49
C ARG A 103 9.66 3.33 3.35
N GLY A 104 8.95 3.91 2.37
CA GLY A 104 8.99 5.35 2.08
C GLY A 104 8.32 6.20 3.16
N THR A 105 7.08 5.87 3.51
CA THR A 105 6.31 6.56 4.55
C THR A 105 6.90 6.36 5.94
N ARG A 106 7.54 5.21 6.18
CA ARG A 106 8.30 4.92 7.40
C ARG A 106 9.48 5.88 7.57
N GLU A 107 10.24 6.11 6.51
CA GLU A 107 11.31 7.12 6.51
C GLU A 107 10.75 8.53 6.78
N GLY A 108 9.64 8.91 6.13
CA GLY A 108 8.95 10.17 6.36
C GLY A 108 8.47 10.34 7.81
N ALA A 109 7.82 9.32 8.37
CA ALA A 109 7.34 9.31 9.75
C ALA A 109 8.48 9.52 10.75
N ILE A 110 9.61 8.82 10.56
CA ILE A 110 10.81 8.98 11.39
C ILE A 110 11.36 10.41 11.29
N ASN A 111 11.35 11.01 10.09
CA ASN A 111 11.83 12.38 9.90
C ASN A 111 10.93 13.44 10.56
N LEU A 112 9.64 13.13 10.76
CA LEU A 112 8.71 13.95 11.55
C LEU A 112 8.75 13.67 13.06
N GLY A 113 9.59 12.72 13.51
CA GLY A 113 9.67 12.34 14.92
C GLY A 113 8.56 11.39 15.40
N LEU A 114 7.88 10.71 14.47
CA LEU A 114 6.85 9.71 14.74
C LEU A 114 7.47 8.30 14.85
N ASP A 115 6.73 7.36 15.44
CA ASP A 115 7.19 5.97 15.58
C ASP A 115 7.09 5.20 14.26
N GLY A 116 8.19 5.18 13.52
CA GLY A 116 8.34 4.39 12.30
C GLY A 116 8.45 2.88 12.53
N ARG A 117 8.17 2.32 13.70
CA ARG A 117 8.04 0.85 13.88
C ARG A 117 6.60 0.38 13.77
N LEU A 118 5.64 1.29 13.84
CA LEU A 118 4.23 0.98 13.75
C LEU A 118 3.86 0.50 12.34
N ARG A 119 2.83 -0.35 12.26
CA ARG A 119 2.25 -0.76 10.97
C ARG A 119 1.50 0.39 10.31
N SER A 120 0.76 1.15 11.11
CA SER A 120 0.00 2.30 10.66
C SER A 120 -0.05 3.39 11.73
N LEU A 121 -0.35 4.61 11.31
CA LEU A 121 -0.55 5.77 12.16
C LEU A 121 -2.00 6.23 12.02
N LYS A 122 -2.71 6.36 13.14
CA LYS A 122 -4.04 6.99 13.14
C LYS A 122 -3.89 8.46 12.82
N VAL A 123 -4.71 9.01 11.92
CA VAL A 123 -4.65 10.43 11.52
C VAL A 123 -4.72 11.36 12.74
N SER A 124 -5.58 11.03 13.71
CA SER A 124 -5.72 11.79 14.96
C SER A 124 -4.48 11.83 15.86
N THR A 125 -3.48 10.99 15.60
CA THR A 125 -2.20 10.97 16.34
C THR A 125 -1.09 11.77 15.67
N LEU A 126 -1.35 12.30 14.47
CA LEU A 126 -0.39 13.07 13.69
C LEU A 126 -0.34 14.54 14.16
N PRO A 127 0.70 15.32 13.79
CA PRO A 127 0.71 16.76 13.98
C PRO A 127 -0.54 17.44 13.39
N GLU A 128 -1.06 18.48 14.06
CA GLU A 128 -2.31 19.17 13.72
C GLU A 128 -2.51 19.48 12.22
N PRO A 129 -1.50 19.98 11.46
CA PRO A 129 -1.68 20.25 10.03
C PRO A 129 -1.99 19.01 9.21
N LEU A 130 -1.50 17.83 9.62
CA LEU A 130 -1.73 16.56 8.91
C LEU A 130 -3.05 15.91 9.31
N GLN A 131 -3.66 16.32 10.44
CA GLN A 131 -4.95 15.77 10.87
C GLN A 131 -6.12 16.17 9.96
N GLN A 132 -5.92 17.21 9.13
CA GLN A 132 -6.91 17.72 8.18
C GLN A 132 -6.86 17.01 6.82
N LEU A 133 -5.85 16.15 6.61
CA LEU A 133 -5.63 15.42 5.38
C LEU A 133 -6.25 14.03 5.45
N ALA A 134 -6.70 13.52 4.31
CA ALA A 134 -7.08 12.12 4.19
C ALA A 134 -5.85 11.21 4.37
N PRO A 135 -6.00 9.96 4.85
CA PRO A 135 -4.87 9.06 5.06
C PRO A 135 -3.97 8.87 3.84
N GLY A 136 -4.55 8.81 2.63
CA GLY A 136 -3.79 8.73 1.38
C GLY A 136 -2.97 10.00 1.09
N GLU A 137 -3.46 11.18 1.45
CA GLU A 137 -2.71 12.43 1.28
C GLU A 137 -1.55 12.52 2.28
N VAL A 138 -1.74 12.02 3.51
CA VAL A 138 -0.66 11.91 4.49
C VAL A 138 0.38 10.90 4.03
N GLU A 139 -0.04 9.76 3.50
CA GLU A 139 0.84 8.74 2.91
C GLU A 139 1.73 9.37 1.82
N ASP A 140 1.11 9.99 0.81
CA ASP A 140 1.82 10.70 -0.26
C ASP A 140 2.81 11.72 0.30
N PHE A 141 2.38 12.52 1.29
CA PHE A 141 3.24 13.50 1.94
C PHE A 141 4.49 12.85 2.59
N LEU A 142 4.28 11.80 3.40
CA LEU A 142 5.36 11.08 4.07
C LEU A 142 6.29 10.38 3.07
N CYS A 143 5.74 9.79 2.01
CA CYS A 143 6.52 9.06 1.02
C CYS A 143 7.35 9.98 0.11
N VAL A 144 6.73 11.04 -0.41
CA VAL A 144 7.33 11.94 -1.40
C VAL A 144 8.33 12.88 -0.74
N TYR A 145 7.98 13.53 0.37
CA TYR A 145 8.79 14.58 0.98
C TYR A 145 9.80 14.10 2.04
N LYS A 146 9.98 12.78 2.19
CA LYS A 146 10.91 12.21 3.20
C LYS A 146 12.32 12.79 3.13
N ASP A 147 12.84 13.04 1.93
CA ASP A 147 14.20 13.54 1.74
C ASP A 147 14.29 15.04 2.09
N GLU A 148 13.28 15.83 1.77
CA GLU A 148 13.13 17.22 2.18
C GLU A 148 13.01 17.34 3.70
N MET A 149 12.16 16.53 4.34
CA MET A 149 12.01 16.51 5.80
C MET A 149 13.34 16.20 6.48
N ARG A 150 14.10 15.22 5.97
CA ARG A 150 15.44 14.90 6.47
C ARG A 150 16.38 16.10 6.41
N ARG A 151 16.33 16.89 5.33
CA ARG A 151 17.16 18.10 5.18
C ARG A 151 16.80 19.19 6.19
N PHE A 152 15.51 19.42 6.45
CA PHE A 152 15.06 20.39 7.45
C PHE A 152 15.39 19.96 8.88
N ARG A 153 15.29 18.67 9.19
CA ARG A 153 15.67 18.13 10.50
C ARG A 153 17.17 18.24 10.78
N ALA A 154 18.01 18.23 9.74
CA ALA A 154 19.46 18.29 9.86
C ALA A 154 20.03 19.73 9.91
N ARG A 155 19.18 20.77 9.83
CA ARG A 155 19.61 22.15 10.03
C ARG A 155 19.57 22.49 11.53
N PRO A 156 20.68 22.96 12.11
CA PRO A 156 20.73 23.40 13.51
C PRO A 156 19.86 24.63 13.76
#